data_AF-A0A7S0FNN8-F1
#
_entry.id   AF-A0A7S0FNN8-F1
#
_cell.length_a   1.000
_cell.length_b   1.000
_cell.length_c   1.000
_cell.angle_alpha   90.00
_cell.angle_beta   90.00
_cell.angle_gamma   90.00
#
_symmetry.space_group_name_H-M   'P 1'
#
loop_
_entity.id
_entity.type
_entity.pdbx_description
1 polymer ?
#
loop_
_entity_poly.entity_id
_entity_poly.type
_entity_poly.pdbx_seq_one_letter_code
_entity_poly.pdbx_strand_id
1 'polypeptide(L)'
;LKPAISAQRGGGPRVRGDGTRPERMPPKAKNTQSNNNNNNNNKDNTSFTLSGRAYAGALSEVFKQTSALPGDIDAKAVQLLDTYHAAGRTAEVCTHLKKSLADVPREKVSSWSAFIFTLLKRYDPELYNTMREQRGRPKPHQRPQPVVQSFPLNASAPVFVPGQPWVGRNSGTLSTATPISLEGNGSTVVASSPPPPPAAPAPAPEPAPAPVPAPNGPAPAPDSDPAATATEAAAPADAAAPEA
;
A
#
# COMPACT_ATOMS: atom_id res chain seq x y z
N LEU A 1 -4.46 1.73 -45.20
CA LEU A 1 -3.18 2.24 -44.66
C LEU A 1 -2.96 1.63 -43.28
N LYS A 2 -1.88 0.87 -43.08
CA LYS A 2 -1.51 0.24 -41.80
C LYS A 2 -0.37 1.06 -41.16
N PRO A 3 -0.44 1.50 -39.89
CA PRO A 3 0.70 2.10 -39.24
C PRO A 3 1.66 1.01 -38.72
N ALA A 4 2.94 1.17 -39.06
CA ALA A 4 4.06 0.37 -38.57
C ALA A 4 4.36 0.75 -37.11
N ILE A 5 4.44 -0.25 -36.23
CA ILE A 5 4.86 -0.08 -34.83
C ILE A 5 6.23 -0.75 -34.71
N SER A 6 7.28 0.06 -34.66
CA SER A 6 8.65 -0.35 -34.34
C SER A 6 9.20 0.58 -33.27
N ALA A 7 9.54 0.02 -32.11
CA ALA A 7 10.58 0.54 -31.23
C ALA A 7 10.82 -0.44 -30.06
N GLN A 8 11.77 -1.33 -30.29
CA GLN A 8 12.40 -2.21 -29.31
C GLN A 8 13.34 -1.36 -28.43
N ARG A 9 12.98 -1.13 -27.16
CA ARG A 9 13.87 -0.48 -26.18
C ARG A 9 14.51 -1.54 -25.29
N GLY A 10 15.80 -1.76 -25.48
CA GLY A 10 16.65 -2.58 -24.61
C GLY A 10 16.85 -1.92 -23.25
N GLY A 11 16.58 -2.68 -22.18
CA GLY A 11 16.91 -2.33 -20.80
C GLY A 11 18.23 -2.97 -20.40
N GLY A 12 19.27 -2.16 -20.20
CA GLY A 12 20.55 -2.60 -19.65
C GLY A 12 20.52 -2.74 -18.12
N PRO A 13 21.36 -3.61 -17.53
CA PRO A 13 21.43 -3.86 -16.10
C PRO A 13 22.07 -2.69 -15.34
N ARG A 14 21.40 -2.19 -14.30
CA ARG A 14 21.94 -1.15 -13.39
C ARG A 14 22.69 -1.81 -12.23
N VAL A 15 24.01 -1.65 -12.24
CA VAL A 15 24.91 -1.98 -11.12
C VAL A 15 24.70 -0.95 -9.99
N ARG A 16 24.43 -1.43 -8.78
CA ARG A 16 24.36 -0.61 -7.56
C ARG A 16 25.78 -0.27 -7.10
N GLY A 17 26.18 0.99 -7.26
CA GLY A 17 27.41 1.51 -6.64
C GLY A 17 27.15 1.94 -5.20
N ASP A 18 27.82 1.28 -4.27
CA ASP A 18 27.93 1.67 -2.86
C ASP A 18 28.87 2.89 -2.78
N GLY A 19 28.27 4.08 -2.58
CA GLY A 19 28.95 5.36 -2.65
C GLY A 19 29.08 5.98 -1.26
N THR A 20 30.29 5.88 -0.73
CA THR A 20 30.79 6.52 0.48
C THR A 20 30.50 8.02 0.49
N ARG A 21 30.00 8.50 1.64
CA ARG A 21 29.48 9.84 1.90
C ARG A 21 30.64 10.83 2.10
N PRO A 22 30.79 11.89 1.27
CA PRO A 22 31.82 12.90 1.51
C PRO A 22 31.47 13.82 2.67
N GLU A 23 32.54 14.23 3.34
CA GLU A 23 32.64 15.11 4.50
C GLU A 23 31.88 16.44 4.39
N ARG A 24 31.49 16.91 5.58
CA ARG A 24 30.85 18.18 5.88
C ARG A 24 31.66 19.38 5.37
N MET A 25 31.03 20.18 4.50
CA MET A 25 31.33 21.60 4.38
C MET A 25 30.55 22.42 5.43
N PRO A 26 31.12 23.53 5.94
CA PRO A 26 30.41 24.45 6.85
C PRO A 26 29.33 25.24 6.09
N PRO A 27 28.14 25.47 6.70
CA PRO A 27 27.03 26.09 6.01
C PRO A 27 27.22 27.61 5.87
N LYS A 28 27.36 28.08 4.61
CA LYS A 28 27.09 29.48 4.26
C LYS A 28 25.59 29.72 4.38
N ALA A 29 25.21 30.63 5.27
CA ALA A 29 23.85 31.11 5.46
C ALA A 29 23.30 31.68 4.14
N LYS A 30 22.51 30.88 3.45
CA LYS A 30 21.63 31.34 2.37
C LYS A 30 20.22 31.29 2.92
N ASN A 31 19.62 32.48 2.99
CA ASN A 31 18.24 32.75 3.36
C ASN A 31 17.30 32.05 2.37
N THR A 32 17.16 30.73 2.50
CA THR A 32 16.05 29.99 1.96
C THR A 32 14.92 30.23 2.92
N GLN A 33 13.96 31.04 2.49
CA GLN A 33 12.61 31.08 3.05
C GLN A 33 12.06 29.67 2.94
N SER A 34 12.39 28.88 3.95
CA SER A 34 11.87 27.57 4.23
C SER A 34 10.38 27.79 4.43
N ASN A 35 9.63 27.58 3.36
CA ASN A 35 8.20 27.44 3.43
C ASN A 35 7.97 26.28 4.39
N ASN A 36 7.59 26.65 5.59
CA ASN A 36 7.59 25.81 6.78
C ASN A 36 6.43 24.83 6.62
N ASN A 37 6.66 23.76 5.85
CA ASN A 37 5.77 22.62 5.75
C ASN A 37 5.93 21.81 7.05
N ASN A 38 5.42 22.41 8.12
CA ASN A 38 5.39 21.89 9.48
C ASN A 38 4.26 20.83 9.59
N ASN A 39 4.29 19.83 8.69
CA ASN A 39 3.24 18.81 8.55
C ASN A 39 3.72 17.42 9.03
N ASN A 40 4.72 17.38 9.93
CA ASN A 40 5.38 16.12 10.29
C ASN A 40 5.30 15.70 11.76
N ASN A 41 4.68 16.47 12.66
CA ASN A 41 4.64 16.11 14.08
C ASN A 41 3.25 16.10 14.74
N ASN A 42 2.15 16.18 13.98
CA ASN A 42 0.84 15.73 14.49
C ASN A 42 0.55 14.30 14.01
N LYS A 43 1.55 13.43 14.22
CA LYS A 43 1.46 11.98 14.08
C LYS A 43 1.04 11.35 15.42
N ASP A 44 0.49 12.17 16.31
CA ASP A 44 -0.28 11.76 17.45
C ASP A 44 -1.69 11.51 16.93
N ASN A 45 -2.03 10.23 16.71
CA ASN A 45 -3.43 9.78 16.59
C ASN A 45 -4.36 10.77 15.87
N THR A 46 -4.11 11.04 14.58
CA THR A 46 -5.22 11.26 13.65
C THR A 46 -5.95 9.93 13.53
N SER A 47 -6.57 9.51 14.64
CA SER A 47 -7.71 8.61 14.64
C SER A 47 -8.55 9.14 13.50
N PHE A 48 -8.63 8.40 12.41
CA PHE A 48 -9.59 8.69 11.38
C PHE A 48 -10.93 8.46 12.04
N THR A 49 -11.40 9.48 12.75
CA THR A 49 -12.48 9.39 13.69
C THR A 49 -13.70 9.07 12.85
N LEU A 50 -14.12 7.82 12.93
CA LEU A 50 -15.34 7.35 12.30
C LEU A 50 -16.54 8.07 12.94
N SER A 51 -16.40 8.58 14.17
CA SER A 51 -17.39 9.39 14.86
C SER A 51 -17.72 10.66 14.05
N GLY A 52 -18.99 10.79 13.66
CA GLY A 52 -19.51 11.91 12.84
C GLY A 52 -19.80 11.54 11.38
N ARG A 53 -19.47 10.33 10.94
CA ARG A 53 -19.76 9.85 9.57
C ARG A 53 -21.05 9.04 9.54
N ALA A 54 -21.85 9.18 8.50
CA ALA A 54 -23.15 8.51 8.37
C ALA A 54 -23.05 6.98 8.43
N TYR A 55 -21.93 6.41 7.96
CA TYR A 55 -21.69 4.96 7.94
C TYR A 55 -20.99 4.40 9.19
N ALA A 56 -20.73 5.24 10.20
CA ALA A 56 -20.04 4.82 11.41
C ALA A 56 -20.82 3.76 12.21
N GLY A 57 -22.15 3.88 12.25
CA GLY A 57 -23.04 2.93 12.90
C GLY A 57 -22.92 1.54 12.27
N ALA A 58 -23.05 1.45 10.95
CA ALA A 58 -22.94 0.20 10.20
C ALA A 58 -21.57 -0.47 10.38
N LEU A 59 -20.47 0.29 10.33
CA LEU A 59 -19.13 -0.26 10.59
C LEU A 59 -18.97 -0.78 12.02
N SER A 60 -19.55 -0.11 13.02
CA SER A 60 -19.50 -0.57 14.40
C SER A 60 -20.14 -1.95 14.58
N GLU A 61 -21.18 -2.27 13.82
CA GLU A 61 -21.81 -3.61 13.82
C GLU A 61 -20.92 -4.65 13.16
N VAL A 62 -20.25 -4.30 12.06
CA VAL A 62 -19.27 -5.18 11.39
C VAL A 62 -18.14 -5.53 12.35
N PHE A 63 -17.61 -4.57 13.11
CA PHE A 63 -16.54 -4.82 14.08
C PHE A 63 -16.99 -5.64 15.29
N LYS A 64 -18.25 -5.55 15.71
CA LYS A 64 -18.78 -6.41 16.78
C LYS A 64 -18.86 -7.88 16.36
N GLN A 65 -19.04 -8.14 15.07
CA GLN A 65 -19.22 -9.49 14.52
C GLN A 65 -17.94 -10.09 13.94
N THR A 66 -16.86 -9.33 13.84
CA THR A 66 -15.62 -9.75 13.19
C THR A 66 -14.44 -9.52 14.13
N SER A 67 -13.27 -10.07 13.77
CA SER A 67 -12.04 -9.86 14.55
C SER A 67 -11.36 -8.50 14.30
N ALA A 68 -11.90 -7.68 13.39
CA ALA A 68 -11.34 -6.39 13.04
C ALA A 68 -11.67 -5.31 14.09
N LEU A 69 -10.72 -4.42 14.36
CA LEU A 69 -10.93 -3.29 15.26
C LEU A 69 -11.18 -1.99 14.49
N PRO A 70 -11.86 -1.00 15.09
CA PRO A 70 -12.01 0.33 14.49
C PRO A 70 -10.68 1.01 14.14
N GLY A 71 -9.62 0.74 14.93
CA GLY A 71 -8.27 1.25 14.68
C GLY A 71 -7.54 0.60 13.52
N ASP A 72 -8.06 -0.51 12.98
CA ASP A 72 -7.50 -1.16 11.80
C ASP A 72 -7.91 -0.45 10.51
N ILE A 73 -8.80 0.54 10.53
CA ILE A 73 -9.12 1.32 9.32
C ILE A 73 -8.06 2.42 9.10
N ASP A 74 -7.34 2.31 7.98
CA ASP A 74 -6.40 3.35 7.52
C ASP A 74 -7.11 4.57 6.90
N ALA A 75 -6.38 5.69 6.86
CA ALA A 75 -6.72 6.93 6.17
C ALA A 75 -7.34 6.74 4.79
N LYS A 76 -6.71 5.85 4.00
CA LYS A 76 -7.09 5.59 2.62
C LYS A 76 -8.39 4.80 2.54
N ALA A 77 -8.62 3.89 3.48
CA ALA A 77 -9.85 3.14 3.56
C ALA A 77 -11.03 4.07 3.92
N VAL A 78 -10.83 5.02 4.85
CA VAL A 78 -11.85 6.04 5.16
C VAL A 78 -12.19 6.90 3.95
N GLN A 79 -11.18 7.39 3.22
CA GLN A 79 -11.42 8.17 1.99
C GLN A 79 -12.19 7.38 0.94
N LEU A 80 -11.90 6.09 0.81
CA LEU A 80 -12.63 5.22 -0.09
C LEU A 80 -14.08 5.00 0.36
N LEU A 81 -14.31 4.83 1.67
CA LEU A 81 -15.66 4.73 2.25
C LEU A 81 -16.48 6.02 2.03
N ASP A 82 -15.85 7.18 2.07
CA ASP A 82 -16.51 8.45 1.71
C ASP A 82 -16.93 8.47 0.24
N THR A 83 -16.10 7.96 -0.66
CA THR A 83 -16.47 7.86 -2.07
C THR A 83 -17.62 6.88 -2.29
N TYR A 84 -17.67 5.77 -1.53
CA TYR A 84 -18.82 4.86 -1.56
C TYR A 84 -20.09 5.48 -1.00
N HIS A 85 -19.97 6.31 0.04
CA HIS A 85 -21.09 7.03 0.62
C HIS A 85 -21.65 8.06 -0.35
N ALA A 86 -20.78 8.83 -1.01
CA ALA A 86 -21.19 9.75 -2.08
C ALA A 86 -21.89 9.02 -3.24
N ALA A 87 -21.53 7.77 -3.51
CA ALA A 87 -22.17 6.91 -4.51
C ALA A 87 -23.39 6.12 -3.98
N GLY A 88 -23.74 6.24 -2.70
CA GLY A 88 -24.86 5.53 -2.08
C GLY A 88 -24.66 4.01 -1.87
N ARG A 89 -23.44 3.48 -2.00
CA ARG A 89 -23.14 2.04 -1.94
C ARG A 89 -22.60 1.53 -0.61
N THR A 90 -22.58 2.34 0.44
CA THR A 90 -21.90 1.97 1.69
C THR A 90 -22.50 0.76 2.41
N ALA A 91 -23.81 0.54 2.31
CA ALA A 91 -24.49 -0.60 2.94
C ALA A 91 -24.02 -1.96 2.36
N GLU A 92 -23.85 -2.03 1.04
CA GLU A 92 -23.36 -3.23 0.36
C GLU A 92 -21.91 -3.52 0.75
N VAL A 93 -21.07 -2.47 0.80
CA VAL A 93 -19.67 -2.56 1.20
C VAL A 93 -19.54 -3.08 2.63
N CYS A 94 -20.37 -2.60 3.57
CA CYS A 94 -20.38 -3.10 4.94
C CYS A 94 -20.79 -4.58 5.01
N THR A 95 -21.77 -4.98 4.20
CA THR A 95 -22.22 -6.37 4.10
C THR A 95 -21.12 -7.28 3.53
N HIS A 96 -20.39 -6.80 2.51
CA HIS A 96 -19.25 -7.51 1.93
C HIS A 96 -18.10 -7.64 2.94
N LEU A 97 -17.76 -6.56 3.65
CA LEU A 97 -16.76 -6.59 4.72
C LEU A 97 -17.12 -7.62 5.80
N LYS A 98 -18.37 -7.63 6.26
CA LYS A 98 -18.84 -8.61 7.25
C LYS A 98 -18.64 -10.05 6.77
N LYS A 99 -19.00 -10.36 5.52
CA LYS A 99 -18.81 -11.70 4.94
C LYS A 99 -17.34 -12.07 4.81
N SER A 100 -16.50 -11.18 4.27
CA SER A 100 -15.08 -11.46 4.05
C SER A 100 -14.26 -11.55 5.34
N LEU A 101 -14.69 -10.86 6.40
CA LEU A 101 -13.96 -10.82 7.67
C LEU A 101 -14.42 -11.88 8.68
N ALA A 102 -15.56 -12.54 8.46
CA ALA A 102 -16.08 -13.57 9.37
C ALA A 102 -15.15 -14.79 9.48
N ASP A 103 -14.50 -15.18 8.38
CA ASP A 103 -13.66 -16.39 8.32
C ASP A 103 -12.16 -16.14 8.58
N VAL A 104 -11.76 -14.89 8.79
CA VAL A 104 -10.34 -14.50 8.87
C VAL A 104 -9.94 -14.23 10.32
N PRO A 105 -9.22 -15.16 10.98
CA PRO A 105 -8.72 -14.92 12.33
C PRO A 105 -7.61 -13.87 12.34
N ARG A 106 -7.51 -13.14 13.45
CA ARG A 106 -6.56 -12.03 13.62
C ARG A 106 -5.10 -12.39 13.32
N GLU A 107 -4.71 -13.60 13.70
CA GLU A 107 -3.35 -14.12 13.62
C GLU A 107 -2.85 -14.34 12.18
N LYS A 108 -3.75 -14.55 11.21
CA LYS A 108 -3.36 -14.79 9.82
C LYS A 108 -3.00 -13.51 9.06
N VAL A 109 -3.37 -12.35 9.57
CA VAL A 109 -3.20 -11.07 8.88
C VAL A 109 -2.28 -10.17 9.70
N SER A 110 -1.05 -9.98 9.23
CA SER A 110 -0.05 -9.14 9.90
C SER A 110 -0.37 -7.64 9.85
N SER A 111 -1.09 -7.19 8.82
CA SER A 111 -1.51 -5.81 8.63
C SER A 111 -2.99 -5.75 8.28
N TRP A 112 -3.82 -5.67 9.32
CA TRP A 112 -5.28 -5.60 9.19
C TRP A 112 -5.74 -4.40 8.34
N SER A 113 -5.07 -3.27 8.48
CA SER A 113 -5.38 -2.07 7.71
C SER A 113 -5.13 -2.20 6.20
N ALA A 114 -4.02 -2.82 5.82
CA ALA A 114 -3.76 -3.13 4.42
C ALA A 114 -4.78 -4.15 3.88
N PHE A 115 -5.13 -5.15 4.69
CA PHE A 115 -6.09 -6.17 4.29
C PHE A 115 -7.48 -5.59 4.02
N ILE A 116 -8.04 -4.81 4.95
CA ILE A 116 -9.33 -4.12 4.78
C ILE A 116 -9.30 -3.24 3.52
N PHE A 117 -8.22 -2.46 3.32
CA PHE A 117 -8.07 -1.64 2.14
C PHE A 117 -8.04 -2.46 0.84
N THR A 118 -7.39 -3.62 0.82
CA THR A 118 -7.39 -4.50 -0.36
C THR A 118 -8.75 -5.13 -0.64
N LEU A 119 -9.53 -5.47 0.39
CA LEU A 119 -10.90 -5.97 0.23
C LEU A 119 -11.80 -4.90 -0.41
N LEU A 120 -11.73 -3.68 0.13
CA LEU A 120 -12.48 -2.56 -0.42
C LEU A 120 -12.11 -2.28 -1.89
N LYS A 121 -10.82 -2.32 -2.23
CA LYS A 121 -10.36 -2.15 -3.62
C LYS A 121 -10.83 -3.24 -4.57
N ARG A 122 -10.98 -4.48 -4.08
CA ARG A 122 -11.42 -5.61 -4.89
C ARG A 122 -12.94 -5.62 -5.08
N TYR A 123 -13.69 -5.04 -4.14
CA TYR A 123 -15.14 -4.95 -4.24
C TYR A 123 -15.57 -4.10 -5.43
N ASP A 124 -15.00 -2.91 -5.59
CA ASP A 124 -15.27 -2.03 -6.72
C ASP A 124 -13.98 -1.36 -7.23
N PRO A 125 -13.29 -1.98 -8.20
CA PRO A 125 -12.06 -1.43 -8.75
C PRO A 125 -12.30 -0.14 -9.55
N GLU A 126 -13.49 0.07 -10.10
CA GLU A 126 -13.83 1.24 -10.90
C GLU A 126 -13.84 2.50 -10.03
N LEU A 127 -14.53 2.44 -8.89
CA LEU A 127 -14.62 3.56 -7.94
C LEU A 127 -13.26 3.87 -7.28
N TYR A 128 -12.45 2.84 -7.04
CA TYR A 128 -11.07 3.05 -6.59
C TYR A 128 -10.22 3.76 -7.66
N ASN A 129 -10.36 3.38 -8.93
CA ASN A 129 -9.61 3.99 -10.02
C ASN A 129 -10.01 5.45 -10.23
N THR A 130 -11.29 5.81 -10.13
CA THR A 130 -11.73 7.22 -10.23
C THR A 130 -11.14 8.06 -9.09
N MET A 131 -11.19 7.59 -7.84
CA MET A 131 -10.55 8.28 -6.70
C MET A 131 -9.04 8.43 -6.90
N ARG A 132 -8.38 7.40 -7.44
CA ARG A 132 -6.94 7.42 -7.71
C ARG A 132 -6.58 8.41 -8.82
N GLU A 133 -7.39 8.47 -9.88
CA GLU A 133 -7.20 9.39 -11.01
C GLU A 133 -7.38 10.84 -10.56
N GLN A 134 -8.40 11.12 -9.73
CA GLN A 134 -8.63 12.46 -9.15
C GLN A 134 -7.46 12.96 -8.30
N ARG A 135 -6.78 12.06 -7.58
CA ARG A 135 -5.57 12.40 -6.82
C ARG A 135 -4.36 12.69 -7.69
N GLY A 136 -4.45 12.36 -8.98
CA GLY A 136 -3.31 12.20 -9.85
C GLY A 136 -2.44 11.03 -9.39
N ARG A 137 -1.71 10.42 -10.32
CA ARG A 137 -0.54 9.64 -9.88
C ARG A 137 0.32 10.60 -9.06
N PRO A 138 0.71 10.25 -7.80
CA PRO A 138 1.67 11.07 -7.07
C PRO A 138 2.84 11.23 -8.02
N LYS A 139 3.04 12.46 -8.50
CA LYS A 139 4.03 12.80 -9.51
C LYS A 139 5.28 12.12 -9.00
N PRO A 140 5.84 11.11 -9.73
CA PRO A 140 6.89 10.27 -9.19
C PRO A 140 7.87 11.25 -8.60
N HIS A 141 8.02 11.19 -7.27
CA HIS A 141 8.84 12.16 -6.57
C HIS A 141 10.19 11.90 -7.20
N GLN A 142 10.55 12.75 -8.17
CA GLN A 142 11.84 12.72 -8.81
C GLN A 142 12.68 13.21 -7.67
N ARG A 143 13.08 12.24 -6.82
CA ARG A 143 14.10 12.41 -5.82
C ARG A 143 15.18 13.11 -6.62
N PRO A 144 15.46 14.39 -6.34
CA PRO A 144 16.26 15.22 -7.22
C PRO A 144 17.50 14.40 -7.47
N GLN A 145 17.59 13.85 -8.68
CA GLN A 145 18.74 13.05 -9.04
C GLN A 145 19.86 14.06 -8.87
N PRO A 146 20.84 13.82 -7.97
CA PRO A 146 21.96 14.72 -7.87
C PRO A 146 22.44 14.87 -9.30
N VAL A 147 22.42 16.11 -9.81
CA VAL A 147 22.82 16.39 -11.18
C VAL A 147 24.20 15.80 -11.28
N VAL A 148 24.31 14.65 -11.96
CA VAL A 148 25.57 13.96 -12.12
C VAL A 148 26.30 14.88 -13.07
N GLN A 149 27.08 15.80 -12.49
CA GLN A 149 27.94 16.66 -13.26
C GLN A 149 28.77 15.70 -14.11
N SER A 150 28.75 15.90 -15.42
CA SER A 150 29.58 15.15 -16.33
C SER A 150 31.03 15.44 -15.95
N PHE A 151 31.61 14.58 -15.10
CA PHE A 151 32.99 14.69 -14.74
C PHE A 151 33.80 14.45 -16.02
N PRO A 152 34.67 15.40 -16.42
CA PRO A 152 35.55 15.17 -17.55
C PRO A 152 36.39 13.93 -17.25
N LEU A 153 36.27 12.90 -18.11
CA LEU A 153 37.05 11.67 -17.98
C LEU A 153 38.53 12.05 -18.04
N ASN A 154 39.28 11.71 -17.00
CA ASN A 154 40.68 12.08 -16.89
C ASN A 154 41.49 11.24 -17.89
N ALA A 155 41.87 11.84 -19.02
CA ALA A 155 42.65 11.18 -20.07
C ALA A 155 44.08 10.79 -19.62
N SER A 156 44.54 11.32 -18.48
CA SER A 156 45.82 10.98 -17.88
C SER A 156 45.73 9.88 -16.81
N ALA A 157 44.59 9.21 -16.68
CA ALA A 157 44.48 8.08 -15.75
C ALA A 157 45.38 6.92 -16.21
N PRO A 158 46.17 6.31 -15.30
CA PRO A 158 47.03 5.20 -15.64
C PRO A 158 46.20 4.02 -16.16
N VAL A 159 46.73 3.31 -17.16
CA VAL A 159 46.10 2.12 -17.73
C VAL A 159 45.89 1.08 -16.64
N PHE A 160 44.68 0.52 -16.58
CA PHE A 160 44.33 -0.52 -15.62
C PHE A 160 45.07 -1.82 -15.96
N VAL A 161 45.87 -2.33 -15.02
CA VAL A 161 46.59 -3.60 -15.14
C VAL A 161 45.93 -4.64 -14.24
N PRO A 162 45.26 -5.67 -14.80
CA PRO A 162 44.68 -6.76 -14.02
C PRO A 162 45.74 -7.46 -13.15
N GLY A 163 45.41 -7.68 -11.87
CA GLY A 163 46.31 -8.33 -10.90
C GLY A 163 47.10 -7.37 -10.02
N GLN A 164 47.09 -6.07 -10.32
CA GLN A 164 47.73 -5.06 -9.47
C GLN A 164 46.74 -4.59 -8.38
N PRO A 165 47.09 -4.66 -7.08
CA PRO A 165 46.21 -4.16 -6.02
C PRO A 165 46.02 -2.65 -6.19
N TRP A 166 44.77 -2.19 -6.07
CA TRP A 166 44.44 -0.77 -6.22
C TRP A 166 45.15 0.04 -5.14
N VAL A 167 46.19 0.78 -5.51
CA VAL A 167 46.90 1.70 -4.59
C VAL A 167 46.08 2.99 -4.46
N GLY A 168 44.88 2.86 -3.92
CA GLY A 168 43.92 3.95 -3.74
C GLY A 168 44.13 4.69 -2.43
N ARG A 169 45.13 5.59 -2.41
CA ARG A 169 45.27 6.81 -1.59
C ARG A 169 44.22 7.03 -0.47
N ASN A 170 44.33 6.30 0.63
CA ASN A 170 43.80 6.64 1.94
C ASN A 170 44.97 6.97 2.89
N SER A 171 45.73 8.02 2.55
CA SER A 171 46.68 8.66 3.46
C SER A 171 45.94 9.71 4.31
N GLY A 172 45.01 9.21 5.11
CA GLY A 172 44.30 9.95 6.15
C GLY A 172 44.19 9.04 7.35
N THR A 173 45.26 9.01 8.15
CA THR A 173 45.35 8.46 9.52
C THR A 173 44.31 7.40 9.87
N LEU A 174 44.46 6.20 9.28
CA LEU A 174 43.87 5.02 9.88
C LEU A 174 44.58 4.81 11.22
N SER A 175 43.84 5.10 12.28
CA SER A 175 44.15 4.68 13.64
C SER A 175 44.60 3.23 13.61
N THR A 176 45.69 2.98 14.34
CA THR A 176 46.22 1.70 14.75
C THR A 176 45.14 0.63 14.71
N ALA A 177 45.19 -0.24 13.71
CA ALA A 177 44.40 -1.45 13.68
C ALA A 177 44.83 -2.27 14.89
N THR A 178 44.05 -2.22 15.98
CA THR A 178 43.99 -3.34 16.91
C THR A 178 43.77 -4.58 16.06
N PRO A 179 44.64 -5.61 16.16
CA PRO A 179 44.34 -6.88 15.57
C PRO A 179 42.99 -7.30 16.13
N ILE A 180 42.00 -7.50 15.25
CA ILE A 180 40.80 -8.24 15.61
C ILE A 180 41.31 -9.62 15.96
N SER A 181 41.57 -9.80 17.26
CA SER A 181 41.83 -11.07 17.88
C SER A 181 40.57 -11.88 17.63
N LEU A 182 40.68 -12.83 16.71
CA LEU A 182 39.67 -13.86 16.45
C LEU A 182 39.75 -14.86 17.61
N GLU A 183 39.55 -14.37 18.82
CA GLU A 183 39.44 -15.21 20.02
C GLU A 183 38.03 -15.76 20.06
N GLY A 184 38.00 -17.09 19.96
CA GLY A 184 36.82 -17.91 19.88
C GLY A 184 35.76 -17.55 20.90
N ASN A 185 34.60 -17.15 20.38
CA ASN A 185 33.35 -17.60 20.95
C ASN A 185 32.80 -18.66 20.00
N GLY A 186 32.71 -19.90 20.51
CA GLY A 186 32.26 -21.08 19.80
C GLY A 186 30.82 -20.97 19.33
N SER A 187 30.59 -20.23 18.25
CA SER A 187 29.44 -20.48 17.39
C SER A 187 29.77 -21.73 16.58
N THR A 188 29.34 -22.86 17.13
CA THR A 188 29.11 -24.12 16.42
C THR A 188 28.62 -23.79 15.01
N VAL A 189 29.46 -24.09 14.03
CA VAL A 189 29.03 -24.22 12.64
C VAL A 189 28.03 -25.38 12.63
N VAL A 190 26.75 -25.06 12.87
CA VAL A 190 25.67 -25.93 12.44
C VAL A 190 25.80 -26.00 10.92
N ALA A 191 26.45 -27.08 10.48
CA ALA A 191 26.46 -27.51 9.10
C ALA A 191 25.01 -27.44 8.63
N SER A 192 24.71 -26.42 7.81
CA SER A 192 23.41 -26.31 7.18
C SER A 192 23.34 -27.46 6.20
N SER A 193 22.71 -28.54 6.67
CA SER A 193 22.24 -29.64 5.86
C SER A 193 21.53 -29.04 4.64
N PRO A 194 21.80 -29.54 3.43
CA PRO A 194 21.08 -29.10 2.24
C PRO A 194 19.57 -29.21 2.52
N PRO A 195 18.76 -28.21 2.11
CA PRO A 195 17.32 -28.29 2.29
C PRO A 195 16.83 -29.61 1.70
N PRO A 196 15.96 -30.36 2.41
CA PRO A 196 15.38 -31.57 1.86
C PRO A 196 14.74 -31.25 0.49
N PRO A 197 14.78 -32.19 -0.47
CA PRO A 197 14.07 -32.01 -1.72
C PRO A 197 12.61 -31.62 -1.42
N PRO A 198 12.00 -30.73 -2.21
CA PRO A 198 10.60 -30.36 -2.02
C PRO A 198 9.78 -31.65 -1.88
N ALA A 199 9.08 -31.77 -0.76
CA ALA A 199 8.19 -32.90 -0.53
C ALA A 199 7.33 -33.07 -1.77
N ALA A 200 7.28 -34.29 -2.31
CA ALA A 200 6.38 -34.62 -3.40
C ALA A 200 4.98 -34.06 -3.05
N PRO A 201 4.31 -33.40 -4.00
CA PRO A 201 2.99 -32.83 -3.75
C PRO A 201 2.13 -33.93 -3.14
N ALA A 202 1.56 -33.66 -1.95
CA ALA A 202 0.62 -34.56 -1.32
C ALA A 202 -0.42 -34.98 -2.38
N PRO A 203 -0.80 -36.27 -2.45
CA PRO A 203 -1.84 -36.71 -3.36
C PRO A 203 -3.03 -35.78 -3.19
N ALA A 204 -3.53 -35.25 -4.31
CA ALA A 204 -4.67 -34.35 -4.32
C ALA A 204 -5.78 -34.97 -3.44
N PRO A 205 -6.40 -34.19 -2.52
CA PRO A 205 -7.50 -34.70 -1.73
C PRO A 205 -8.52 -35.30 -2.67
N GLU A 206 -8.84 -36.57 -2.42
CA GLU A 206 -9.88 -37.29 -3.13
C GLU A 206 -11.13 -36.41 -3.15
N PRO A 207 -11.74 -36.19 -4.34
CA PRO A 207 -12.87 -35.28 -4.46
C PRO A 207 -13.94 -35.69 -3.44
N ALA A 208 -14.32 -34.73 -2.59
CA ALA A 208 -15.41 -34.93 -1.65
C ALA A 208 -16.64 -35.48 -2.41
N PRO A 209 -17.34 -36.48 -1.85
CA PRO A 209 -18.53 -37.03 -2.48
C PRO A 209 -19.49 -35.90 -2.82
N ALA A 210 -20.02 -35.92 -4.05
CA ALA A 210 -20.92 -34.90 -4.56
C ALA A 210 -22.04 -34.64 -3.53
N PRO A 211 -22.40 -33.36 -3.28
CA PRO A 211 -23.49 -33.04 -2.38
C PRO A 211 -24.76 -33.74 -2.90
N VAL A 212 -25.35 -34.57 -2.04
CA VAL A 212 -26.66 -35.16 -2.29
C VAL A 212 -27.62 -34.02 -2.58
N PRO A 213 -28.32 -34.00 -3.73
CA PRO A 213 -29.25 -32.93 -4.06
C PRO A 213 -30.32 -32.85 -2.96
N ALA A 214 -30.45 -31.66 -2.37
CA ALA A 214 -31.50 -31.38 -1.41
C ALA A 214 -32.87 -31.63 -2.08
N PRO A 215 -33.83 -32.25 -1.40
CA PRO A 215 -35.17 -32.45 -1.93
C PRO A 215 -35.79 -31.09 -2.28
N ASN A 216 -36.24 -30.98 -3.53
CA ASN A 216 -37.00 -29.86 -4.05
C ASN A 216 -38.11 -29.47 -3.07
N GLY A 217 -37.95 -28.32 -2.43
CA GLY A 217 -39.00 -27.67 -1.67
C GLY A 217 -40.15 -27.24 -2.60
N PRO A 218 -41.39 -27.21 -2.08
CA PRO A 218 -42.59 -26.98 -2.86
C PRO A 218 -42.65 -25.59 -3.50
N ALA A 219 -43.34 -25.56 -4.64
CA ALA A 219 -43.54 -24.45 -5.55
C ALA A 219 -44.03 -23.15 -4.86
N PRO A 220 -43.64 -21.97 -5.40
CA PRO A 220 -44.13 -20.67 -4.93
C PRO A 220 -45.63 -20.53 -5.20
N ALA A 221 -46.37 -20.05 -4.19
CA ALA A 221 -47.75 -19.59 -4.36
C ALA A 221 -47.78 -18.30 -5.21
N PRO A 222 -48.81 -18.12 -6.06
CA PRO A 222 -48.94 -16.97 -6.95
C PRO A 222 -49.46 -15.71 -6.24
N ASP A 223 -49.00 -14.58 -6.78
CA ASP A 223 -49.66 -13.27 -6.89
C ASP A 223 -50.52 -12.72 -5.75
N SER A 224 -50.05 -11.59 -5.19
CA SER A 224 -50.91 -10.55 -4.62
C SER A 224 -50.25 -9.18 -4.81
N ASP A 225 -50.43 -8.61 -5.99
CA ASP A 225 -50.49 -7.16 -6.24
C ASP A 225 -51.93 -6.66 -5.95
N PRO A 226 -52.25 -5.34 -5.96
CA PRO A 226 -51.57 -4.16 -5.43
C PRO A 226 -52.57 -3.30 -4.59
N ALA A 227 -52.11 -2.58 -3.55
CA ALA A 227 -52.93 -1.54 -2.93
C ALA A 227 -52.10 -0.35 -2.43
N ALA A 228 -52.13 0.69 -3.26
CA ALA A 228 -52.16 2.11 -2.93
C ALA A 228 -51.74 2.56 -1.51
N THR A 229 -50.72 3.41 -1.45
CA THR A 229 -50.79 4.62 -0.62
C THR A 229 -49.93 5.72 -1.23
N ALA A 230 -50.63 6.67 -1.84
CA ALA A 230 -50.16 8.02 -2.10
C ALA A 230 -50.07 8.78 -0.77
N THR A 231 -48.96 9.44 -0.51
CA THR A 231 -48.79 10.53 0.49
C THR A 231 -47.40 11.08 0.20
N GLU A 232 -47.10 12.37 0.12
CA GLU A 232 -47.85 13.60 -0.02
C GLU A 232 -46.73 14.62 -0.26
N ALA A 233 -46.95 15.52 -1.20
CA ALA A 233 -46.05 16.62 -1.47
C ALA A 233 -46.00 17.56 -0.26
N ALA A 234 -44.81 17.80 0.29
CA ALA A 234 -44.57 18.94 1.18
C ALA A 234 -43.33 19.68 0.70
N ALA A 235 -43.57 20.58 -0.26
CA ALA A 235 -42.79 21.80 -0.39
C ALA A 235 -43.09 22.68 0.84
N PRO A 236 -42.07 23.37 1.37
CA PRO A 236 -42.30 24.78 1.65
C PRO A 236 -41.36 25.63 0.80
N ALA A 237 -42.00 26.56 0.10
CA ALA A 237 -41.41 27.83 -0.25
C ALA A 237 -40.92 28.53 1.04
N ASP A 238 -39.73 29.10 1.01
CA ASP A 238 -39.55 30.39 1.64
C ASP A 238 -38.57 31.23 0.84
N ALA A 239 -39.07 32.40 0.46
CA ALA A 239 -38.42 33.42 -0.31
C ALA A 239 -37.76 34.40 0.67
N ALA A 240 -36.45 34.58 0.55
CA ALA A 240 -35.77 35.74 1.13
C ALA A 240 -34.74 36.26 0.12
N ALA A 241 -35.21 37.20 -0.70
CA ALA A 241 -34.40 38.11 -1.49
C ALA A 241 -33.88 39.26 -0.59
N PRO A 242 -32.86 40.02 -1.03
CA PRO A 242 -31.97 40.80 -0.17
C PRO A 242 -32.47 42.24 0.08
N GLU A 243 -32.15 42.79 1.25
CA GLU A 243 -32.24 44.21 1.54
C GLU A 243 -30.87 44.88 1.43
N ALA A 244 -30.84 45.92 0.57
CA ALA A 244 -29.96 47.10 0.49
C ALA A 244 -28.43 46.94 0.50
#